data_AF-A0A6A6B9X0-F1
#
_entry.id   AF-A0A6A6B9X0-F1
#
_cell.length_a   1.000
_cell.length_b   1.000
_cell.length_c   1.000
_cell.angle_alpha   90.00
_cell.angle_beta   90.00
_cell.angle_gamma   90.00
#
_symmetry.space_group_name_H-M   'P 1'
#
loop_
_entity.id
_entity.type
_entity.pdbx_description
1 polymer ?
#
loop_
_entity_poly.entity_id
_entity_poly.type
_entity_poly.pdbx_seq_one_letter_code
_entity_poly.pdbx_strand_id
1 'polypeptide(L)'
;MAGNSSSNMTAGKANTGLTFNFFNMTRRELAELFSGNTVTLVVDTSGTQRCLTVHAKMLEALTVKTHVVTDNKLVFRDVASAAVKVLVDWMVTICKTGNIFKVPVQNTFGKNVMLMKAALELGIADAENTIWQHLKSDVCRLEFEAEHLAVMNTAFDRNSRIVNHVAANLEWMQHTYGLADSANAYLLSHPGFAALVNEKRYERIQKQKAKRAAAKAVNTQVPTARYGYR
;
A
#
# COMPACT_ATOMS: atom_id res chain seq x y z
N MET A 1 -13.26 -38.14 29.29
CA MET A 1 -12.36 -37.85 28.17
C MET A 1 -12.66 -36.45 27.67
N ALA A 2 -11.80 -35.50 28.06
CA ALA A 2 -11.94 -34.08 27.76
C ALA A 2 -11.13 -33.74 26.51
N GLY A 3 -11.61 -32.77 25.73
CA GLY A 3 -10.86 -32.24 24.57
C GLY A 3 -11.70 -31.36 23.67
N ASN A 4 -12.28 -30.29 24.22
CA ASN A 4 -12.89 -29.22 23.44
C ASN A 4 -11.77 -28.26 23.02
N SER A 5 -11.35 -28.30 21.75
CA SER A 5 -10.36 -27.36 21.22
C SER A 5 -11.07 -26.23 20.47
N SER A 6 -11.48 -25.22 21.23
CA SER A 6 -11.83 -23.90 20.71
C SER A 6 -10.54 -23.17 20.35
N SER A 7 -10.18 -23.15 19.07
CA SER A 7 -9.10 -22.30 18.57
C SER A 7 -9.60 -20.87 18.47
N ASN A 8 -9.45 -20.14 19.58
CA ASN A 8 -9.47 -18.69 19.66
C ASN A 8 -8.42 -18.14 18.68
N MET A 9 -8.84 -17.68 17.51
CA MET A 9 -8.00 -16.81 16.69
C MET A 9 -8.00 -15.43 17.34
N THR A 10 -7.07 -15.25 18.28
CA THR A 10 -6.66 -13.96 18.81
C THR A 10 -6.40 -13.00 17.67
N ALA A 11 -7.13 -11.89 17.68
CA ALA A 11 -6.84 -10.71 16.90
C ALA A 11 -5.33 -10.41 17.00
N GLY A 12 -4.64 -10.51 15.86
CA GLY A 12 -3.25 -10.11 15.74
C GLY A 12 -3.12 -8.69 16.28
N LYS A 13 -2.27 -8.56 17.30
CA LYS A 13 -1.93 -7.30 17.97
C LYS A 13 -1.76 -6.20 16.94
N ALA A 14 -2.42 -5.07 17.18
CA ALA A 14 -2.12 -3.82 16.51
C ALA A 14 -0.60 -3.61 16.58
N ASN A 15 0.04 -3.59 15.41
CA ASN A 15 1.44 -3.27 15.30
C ASN A 15 1.56 -1.80 15.70
N THR A 16 1.91 -1.56 16.97
CA THR A 16 2.18 -0.25 17.52
C THR A 16 3.26 0.37 16.65
N GLY A 17 2.88 1.36 15.85
CA GLY A 17 3.77 2.11 15.01
C GLY A 17 4.98 2.55 15.84
N LEU A 18 6.16 2.14 15.40
CA LEU A 18 7.38 2.88 15.69
C LEU A 18 7.26 4.20 14.94
N THR A 19 6.46 5.13 15.48
CA THR A 19 6.65 6.54 15.21
C THR A 19 8.02 6.88 15.76
N PHE A 20 9.03 6.90 14.89
CA PHE A 20 10.35 7.44 15.20
C PHE A 20 10.13 8.91 15.58
N ASN A 21 10.15 9.21 16.89
CA ASN A 21 9.98 10.56 17.39
C ASN A 21 11.27 11.36 17.16
N PHE A 22 11.51 11.80 15.92
CA PHE A 22 12.57 12.77 15.61
C PHE A 22 12.48 14.03 16.48
N PHE A 23 11.29 14.36 16.97
CA PHE A 23 11.03 15.53 17.83
C PHE A 23 11.87 15.57 19.12
N ASN A 24 12.41 14.44 19.57
CA ASN A 24 13.24 14.38 20.78
C ASN A 24 14.74 14.18 20.50
N MET A 25 15.17 14.11 19.23
CA MET A 25 16.58 13.96 18.91
C MET A 25 17.30 15.30 19.02
N THR A 26 18.36 15.32 19.80
CA THR A 26 19.31 16.42 19.87
C THR A 26 20.04 16.60 18.53
N ARG A 27 20.59 17.79 18.28
CA ARG A 27 21.45 18.03 17.11
C ARG A 27 22.61 17.04 17.00
N ARG A 28 23.11 16.54 18.13
CA ARG A 28 24.18 15.54 18.18
C ARG A 28 23.70 14.19 17.66
N GLU A 29 22.54 13.73 18.10
CA GLU A 29 21.95 12.46 17.63
C GLU A 29 21.60 12.53 16.14
N LEU A 30 21.13 13.68 15.65
CA LEU A 30 20.91 13.90 14.20
C LEU A 30 22.23 13.87 13.42
N ALA A 31 23.30 14.48 13.93
CA ALA A 31 24.62 14.44 13.30
C ALA A 31 25.19 13.00 13.28
N GLU A 32 24.89 12.19 14.29
CA GLU A 32 25.28 10.78 14.34
C GLU A 32 24.63 9.94 13.23
N LEU A 33 23.43 10.30 12.73
CA LEU A 33 22.80 9.62 11.59
C LEU A 33 23.60 9.77 10.29
N PHE A 34 24.41 10.83 10.16
CA PHE A 34 25.30 11.07 9.02
C PHE A 34 26.75 10.62 9.26
N SER A 35 27.00 9.93 10.37
CA SER A 35 28.33 9.40 10.71
C SER A 35 28.49 7.94 10.28
N GLY A 36 29.73 7.52 10.03
CA GLY A 36 30.07 6.11 9.80
C GLY A 36 29.88 5.62 8.38
N ASN A 37 29.53 4.33 8.25
CA ASN A 37 29.52 3.62 6.97
C ASN A 37 28.39 4.10 6.05
N THR A 38 28.69 4.12 4.76
CA THR A 38 27.71 4.37 3.70
C THR A 38 27.34 3.08 2.99
N VAL A 39 26.06 2.94 2.63
CA VAL A 39 25.53 1.87 1.79
C VAL A 39 25.22 2.44 0.41
N THR A 40 25.55 1.69 -0.63
CA THR A 40 25.20 2.03 -2.01
C THR A 40 23.92 1.33 -2.40
N LEU A 41 22.85 2.09 -2.64
CA LEU A 41 21.61 1.61 -3.23
C LEU A 41 21.81 1.48 -4.74
N VAL A 42 21.83 0.25 -5.24
CA VAL A 42 21.91 -0.07 -6.67
C VAL A 42 20.49 -0.33 -7.17
N VAL A 43 19.96 0.56 -7.99
CA VAL A 43 18.64 0.43 -8.59
C VAL A 43 18.80 -0.04 -10.03
N ASP A 44 18.35 -1.25 -10.31
CA ASP A 44 18.36 -1.85 -11.65
C ASP A 44 16.96 -1.80 -12.24
N THR A 45 16.80 -1.02 -13.31
CA THR A 45 15.56 -0.94 -14.08
C THR A 45 15.85 -1.32 -15.53
N SER A 46 15.39 -2.51 -15.94
CA SER A 46 15.50 -2.98 -17.33
C SER A 46 16.93 -2.94 -17.89
N GLY A 47 17.93 -3.27 -17.06
CA GLY A 47 19.34 -3.29 -17.45
C GLY A 47 20.05 -1.93 -17.34
N THR A 48 19.34 -0.88 -16.93
CA THR A 48 19.97 0.40 -16.56
C THR A 48 20.16 0.44 -15.05
N GLN A 49 21.42 0.49 -14.61
CA GLN A 49 21.76 0.62 -13.20
C GLN A 49 22.01 2.07 -12.81
N ARG A 50 21.43 2.48 -11.68
CA ARG A 50 21.75 3.75 -11.02
C ARG A 50 22.14 3.50 -9.58
N CYS A 51 23.18 4.20 -9.13
CA CYS A 51 23.70 4.08 -7.78
C CYS A 51 23.39 5.34 -6.98
N LEU A 52 22.92 5.18 -5.74
CA LEU A 52 22.71 6.25 -4.77
C LEU A 52 23.43 5.86 -3.48
N THR A 53 24.24 6.76 -2.93
CA THR A 53 24.95 6.50 -1.67
C THR A 53 24.18 7.12 -0.51
N VAL A 54 23.93 6.32 0.54
CA VAL A 54 23.23 6.75 1.76
C VAL A 54 24.01 6.35 3.00
N HIS A 55 23.80 7.06 4.11
CA HIS A 55 24.37 6.67 5.40
C HIS A 55 23.58 5.49 5.98
N ALA A 56 24.29 4.45 6.44
CA ALA A 56 23.67 3.23 6.95
C ALA A 56 22.73 3.51 8.13
N LYS A 57 23.20 4.32 9.09
CA LYS A 57 22.43 4.71 10.28
C LYS A 57 21.15 5.47 9.95
N MET A 58 21.20 6.36 8.95
CA MET A 58 20.01 7.08 8.47
C MET A 58 18.99 6.11 7.88
N LEU A 59 19.45 5.15 7.06
CA LEU A 59 18.59 4.13 6.47
C LEU A 59 17.95 3.27 7.57
N GLU A 60 18.76 2.75 8.50
CA GLU A 60 18.30 1.93 9.64
C GLU A 60 17.28 2.68 10.53
N ALA A 61 17.48 3.97 10.77
CA ALA A 61 16.57 4.78 11.58
C ALA A 61 15.20 5.03 10.92
N LEU A 62 15.11 4.98 9.58
CA LEU A 62 13.91 5.35 8.84
C LEU A 62 13.20 4.16 8.18
N THR A 63 13.81 2.98 8.21
CA THR A 63 13.25 1.75 7.64
C THR A 63 12.87 0.75 8.72
N VAL A 64 11.72 0.10 8.58
CA VAL A 64 11.30 -1.02 9.45
C VAL A 64 11.74 -2.38 8.89
N LYS A 65 12.30 -2.41 7.68
CA LYS A 65 12.74 -3.62 6.99
C LYS A 65 14.23 -3.81 7.23
N THR A 66 14.61 -5.01 7.67
CA THR A 66 16.02 -5.40 7.72
C THR A 66 16.50 -5.70 6.31
N HIS A 67 17.50 -4.94 5.91
CA HIS A 67 18.08 -4.97 4.58
C HIS A 67 19.31 -5.88 4.55
N VAL A 68 19.35 -6.84 3.61
CA VAL A 68 20.56 -7.65 3.40
C VAL A 68 21.55 -6.83 2.59
N VAL A 69 22.63 -6.41 3.23
CA VAL A 69 23.71 -5.63 2.61
C VAL A 69 24.84 -6.58 2.24
N THR A 70 25.17 -6.67 0.95
CA THR A 70 26.31 -7.44 0.43
C THR A 70 27.31 -6.48 -0.17
N ASP A 71 28.57 -6.54 0.25
CA ASP A 71 29.63 -5.64 -0.21
C ASP A 71 29.27 -4.14 -0.11
N ASN A 72 28.60 -3.75 0.98
CA ASN A 72 28.05 -2.41 1.20
C ASN A 72 27.05 -1.95 0.12
N LYS A 73 26.43 -2.89 -0.59
CA LYS A 73 25.42 -2.62 -1.61
C LYS A 73 24.09 -3.20 -1.22
N LEU A 74 23.04 -2.48 -1.59
CA LEU A 74 21.69 -2.94 -1.53
C LEU A 74 21.05 -2.81 -2.91
N VAL A 75 20.60 -3.93 -3.46
CA VAL A 75 20.14 -4.01 -4.85
C VAL A 75 18.62 -4.03 -4.89
N PHE A 76 18.03 -3.03 -5.55
CA PHE A 76 16.61 -2.98 -5.88
C PHE A 76 16.41 -3.33 -7.34
N ARG A 77 15.57 -4.34 -7.60
CA ARG A 77 15.14 -4.71 -8.96
C ARG A 77 13.72 -4.22 -9.19
N ASP A 78 13.43 -3.80 -10.41
CA ASP A 78 12.09 -3.42 -10.85
C ASP A 78 11.49 -2.22 -10.08
N VAL A 79 12.33 -1.37 -9.51
CA VAL A 79 11.93 -0.10 -8.87
C VAL A 79 12.46 1.07 -9.70
N ALA A 80 11.65 2.10 -9.90
CA ALA A 80 12.10 3.30 -10.59
C ALA A 80 13.16 4.06 -9.77
N SER A 81 14.35 4.26 -10.32
CA SER A 81 15.44 5.00 -9.67
C SER A 81 15.05 6.42 -9.23
N ALA A 82 14.18 7.09 -9.99
CA ALA A 82 13.64 8.39 -9.62
C ALA A 82 12.81 8.35 -8.32
N ALA A 83 12.03 7.28 -8.11
CA ALA A 83 11.24 7.11 -6.90
C ALA A 83 12.12 6.87 -5.66
N VAL A 84 13.15 6.03 -5.79
CA VAL A 84 14.14 5.82 -4.73
C VAL A 84 14.85 7.12 -4.38
N LYS A 85 15.24 7.91 -5.39
CA LYS A 85 15.88 9.20 -5.18
C LYS A 85 14.98 10.15 -4.38
N VAL A 86 13.70 10.25 -4.72
CA VAL A 86 12.74 11.11 -3.99
C VAL A 86 12.67 10.73 -2.51
N LEU A 87 12.59 9.43 -2.19
CA LEU A 87 12.56 8.96 -0.81
C LEU A 87 13.88 9.26 -0.09
N VAL A 88 15.02 9.02 -0.74
CA VAL A 88 16.35 9.33 -0.16
C VAL A 88 16.52 10.82 0.11
N ASP A 89 16.17 11.69 -0.84
CA ASP A 89 16.25 13.14 -0.67
C ASP A 89 15.35 13.60 0.49
N TRP A 90 14.16 13.01 0.62
CA TRP A 90 13.25 13.26 1.73
C TRP A 90 13.84 12.84 3.08
N MET A 91 14.39 11.62 3.18
CA MET A 91 15.07 11.13 4.39
C MET A 91 16.21 12.07 4.80
N VAL A 92 17.07 12.44 3.85
CA VAL A 92 18.20 13.36 4.10
C VAL A 92 17.70 14.70 4.61
N THR A 93 16.61 15.22 4.04
CA THR A 93 16.05 16.51 4.46
C THR A 93 15.48 16.46 5.87
N ILE A 94 14.75 15.39 6.23
CA ILE A 94 14.26 15.19 7.60
C ILE A 94 15.43 15.14 8.57
N CYS A 95 16.43 14.30 8.30
CA CYS A 95 17.57 14.15 9.20
C CYS A 95 18.42 15.43 9.31
N LYS A 96 18.54 16.23 8.24
CA LYS A 96 19.28 17.50 8.27
C LYS A 96 18.53 18.60 9.02
N THR A 97 17.21 18.67 8.84
CA THR A 97 16.40 19.76 9.41
C THR A 97 15.87 19.44 10.80
N GLY A 98 15.81 18.16 11.18
CA GLY A 98 15.13 17.69 12.39
C GLY A 98 13.60 17.79 12.30
N ASN A 99 13.05 18.22 11.17
CA ASN A 99 11.61 18.42 10.98
C ASN A 99 11.01 17.24 10.23
N ILE A 100 10.03 16.56 10.83
CA ILE A 100 9.24 15.55 10.12
C ILE A 100 8.21 16.28 9.26
N PHE A 101 8.24 16.05 7.96
CA PHE A 101 7.21 16.48 7.02
C PHE A 101 6.81 15.32 6.10
N LYS A 102 5.63 15.44 5.50
CA LYS A 102 5.07 14.39 4.63
C LYS A 102 5.94 14.19 3.39
N VAL A 103 6.04 12.94 2.93
CA VAL A 103 6.70 12.61 1.67
C VAL A 103 6.07 13.42 0.53
N PRO A 104 6.88 14.03 -0.36
CA PRO A 104 6.36 14.75 -1.52
C PRO A 104 5.76 13.76 -2.52
N VAL A 105 4.43 13.65 -2.50
CA VAL A 105 3.65 12.96 -3.53
C VAL A 105 3.87 13.59 -4.89
N GLN A 106 3.75 12.77 -5.92
CA GLN A 106 4.03 13.14 -7.30
C GLN A 106 2.75 13.50 -8.05
N ASN A 107 2.89 14.27 -9.13
CA ASN A 107 1.76 14.84 -9.86
C ASN A 107 0.99 13.82 -10.73
N THR A 108 1.51 12.61 -10.92
CA THR A 108 0.87 11.59 -11.76
C THR A 108 0.67 10.30 -11.01
N PHE A 109 -0.43 9.60 -11.30
CA PHE A 109 -0.78 8.33 -10.68
C PHE A 109 0.37 7.32 -10.80
N GLY A 110 0.90 7.13 -12.01
CA GLY A 110 2.00 6.18 -12.23
C GLY A 110 3.27 6.49 -11.44
N LYS A 111 3.60 7.77 -11.24
CA LYS A 111 4.73 8.17 -10.38
C LYS A 111 4.44 7.86 -8.91
N ASN A 112 3.20 8.06 -8.44
CA ASN A 112 2.80 7.70 -7.08
C ASN A 112 2.80 6.18 -6.86
N VAL A 113 2.43 5.38 -7.86
CA VAL A 113 2.53 3.91 -7.83
C VAL A 113 3.98 3.48 -7.67
N MET A 114 4.90 4.03 -8.49
CA MET A 114 6.32 3.71 -8.39
C MET A 114 6.95 4.20 -7.09
N LEU A 115 6.50 5.35 -6.57
CA LEU A 115 6.91 5.87 -5.26
C LEU A 115 6.46 4.95 -4.13
N MET A 116 5.23 4.43 -4.20
CA MET A 116 4.72 3.45 -3.25
C MET A 116 5.50 2.14 -3.30
N LYS A 117 5.85 1.65 -4.51
CA LYS A 117 6.70 0.46 -4.66
C LYS A 117 8.07 0.68 -4.02
N ALA A 118 8.71 1.81 -4.28
CA ALA A 118 9.99 2.16 -3.65
C ALA A 118 9.88 2.24 -2.12
N ALA A 119 8.79 2.82 -1.59
CA ALA A 119 8.56 2.93 -0.16
C ALA A 119 8.41 1.56 0.51
N LEU A 120 7.67 0.63 -0.11
CA LEU A 120 7.54 -0.76 0.33
C LEU A 120 8.87 -1.51 0.27
N GLU A 121 9.64 -1.32 -0.80
CA GLU A 121 10.93 -1.99 -0.96
C GLU A 121 11.96 -1.53 0.06
N LEU A 122 12.00 -0.22 0.34
CA LEU A 122 12.82 0.37 1.41
C LEU A 122 12.26 0.06 2.80
N GLY A 123 10.96 -0.23 2.93
CA GLY A 123 10.29 -0.46 4.21
C GLY A 123 10.13 0.82 5.03
N ILE A 124 9.73 1.93 4.40
CA ILE A 124 9.52 3.21 5.08
C ILE A 124 8.02 3.37 5.39
N ALA A 125 7.61 2.93 6.58
CA ALA A 125 6.19 2.82 6.95
C ALA A 125 5.42 4.17 6.85
N ASP A 126 6.04 5.28 7.24
CA ASP A 126 5.42 6.61 7.17
C ASP A 126 5.21 7.07 5.72
N ALA A 127 6.16 6.76 4.84
CA ALA A 127 6.05 7.01 3.41
C ALA A 127 4.92 6.16 2.81
N GLU A 128 4.91 4.86 3.12
CA GLU A 128 3.86 3.94 2.67
C GLU A 128 2.47 4.43 3.06
N ASN A 129 2.27 4.81 4.31
CA ASN A 129 0.98 5.29 4.80
C ASN A 129 0.57 6.59 4.09
N THR A 130 1.49 7.55 3.97
CA THR A 130 1.21 8.84 3.33
C THR A 130 0.84 8.66 1.85
N ILE A 131 1.67 7.93 1.11
CA ILE A 131 1.47 7.69 -0.32
C ILE A 131 0.20 6.86 -0.55
N TRP A 132 -0.06 5.86 0.30
CA TRP A 132 -1.26 5.03 0.20
C TRP A 132 -2.54 5.83 0.36
N GLN A 133 -2.61 6.77 1.31
CA GLN A 133 -3.81 7.61 1.48
C GLN A 133 -4.09 8.44 0.22
N HIS A 134 -3.05 8.92 -0.46
CA HIS A 134 -3.21 9.64 -1.72
C HIS A 134 -3.61 8.72 -2.87
N LEU A 135 -2.91 7.60 -3.05
CA LEU A 135 -3.27 6.61 -4.07
C LEU A 135 -4.70 6.11 -3.90
N LYS A 136 -5.16 5.89 -2.66
CA LYS A 136 -6.55 5.50 -2.38
C LYS A 136 -7.55 6.54 -2.88
N SER A 137 -7.27 7.82 -2.63
CA SER A 137 -8.10 8.92 -3.13
C SER A 137 -8.08 9.00 -4.66
N ASP A 138 -6.89 8.86 -5.27
CA ASP A 138 -6.72 8.87 -6.72
C ASP A 138 -7.50 7.73 -7.36
N VAL A 139 -7.36 6.50 -6.85
CA VAL A 139 -8.07 5.31 -7.35
C VAL A 139 -9.57 5.52 -7.38
N CYS A 140 -10.16 6.15 -6.36
CA CYS A 140 -11.60 6.39 -6.31
C CYS A 140 -12.09 7.51 -7.25
N ARG A 141 -11.20 8.38 -7.73
CA ARG A 141 -11.56 9.56 -8.53
C ARG A 141 -11.11 9.45 -9.99
N LEU A 142 -10.12 8.61 -10.26
CA LEU A 142 -9.55 8.43 -11.59
C LEU A 142 -10.55 7.71 -12.49
N GLU A 143 -10.74 8.27 -13.67
CA GLU A 143 -11.18 7.50 -14.82
C GLU A 143 -10.00 6.60 -15.24
N PHE A 144 -10.12 5.29 -14.98
CA PHE A 144 -9.03 4.39 -15.29
C PHE A 144 -8.83 4.26 -16.79
N GLU A 145 -7.56 4.26 -17.20
CA GLU A 145 -7.11 4.01 -18.55
C GLU A 145 -6.18 2.81 -18.56
N ALA A 146 -5.91 2.25 -19.75
CA ALA A 146 -5.00 1.13 -19.92
C ALA A 146 -3.63 1.34 -19.24
N GLU A 147 -3.07 2.55 -19.36
CA GLU A 147 -1.76 2.88 -18.78
C GLU A 147 -1.74 2.80 -17.25
N HIS A 148 -2.81 3.25 -16.60
CA HIS A 148 -2.96 3.18 -15.14
C HIS A 148 -2.94 1.73 -14.66
N LEU A 149 -3.65 0.85 -15.38
CA LEU A 149 -3.74 -0.57 -15.06
C LEU A 149 -2.42 -1.30 -15.34
N ALA A 150 -1.77 -0.98 -16.46
CA ALA A 150 -0.47 -1.52 -16.83
C ALA A 150 0.58 -1.20 -15.76
N VAL A 151 0.70 0.08 -15.37
CA VAL A 151 1.66 0.53 -14.36
C VAL A 151 1.43 -0.17 -13.02
N MET A 152 0.17 -0.35 -12.63
CA MET A 152 -0.21 -1.07 -11.41
C MET A 152 0.16 -2.56 -11.44
N ASN A 153 -0.15 -3.25 -12.54
CA ASN A 153 0.08 -4.67 -12.70
C ASN A 153 1.58 -4.99 -12.85
N THR A 154 2.38 -4.06 -13.39
CA THR A 154 3.85 -4.17 -13.41
C THR A 154 4.47 -3.85 -12.04
N ALA A 155 3.88 -2.94 -11.27
CA ALA A 155 4.44 -2.53 -10.00
C ALA A 155 4.24 -3.55 -8.88
N PHE A 156 3.08 -4.22 -8.85
CA PHE A 156 2.64 -4.97 -7.69
C PHE A 156 2.06 -6.33 -8.05
N ASP A 157 2.27 -7.30 -7.17
CA ASP A 157 1.63 -8.60 -7.27
C ASP A 157 0.10 -8.49 -7.19
N ARG A 158 -0.56 -9.45 -7.85
CA ARG A 158 -2.02 -9.61 -7.85
C ARG A 158 -2.64 -9.59 -6.45
N ASN A 159 -1.93 -10.16 -5.48
CA ASN A 159 -2.41 -10.28 -4.10
C ASN A 159 -2.15 -9.03 -3.24
N SER A 160 -1.50 -8.00 -3.78
CA SER A 160 -1.21 -6.79 -3.04
C SER A 160 -2.49 -6.05 -2.63
N ARG A 161 -2.44 -5.35 -1.49
CA ARG A 161 -3.56 -4.51 -1.03
C ARG A 161 -3.96 -3.44 -2.06
N ILE A 162 -2.99 -2.95 -2.83
CA ILE A 162 -3.15 -1.86 -3.79
C ILE A 162 -3.89 -2.38 -5.02
N VAL A 163 -3.44 -3.49 -5.60
CA VAL A 163 -4.10 -4.14 -6.75
C VAL A 163 -5.52 -4.59 -6.39
N ASN A 164 -5.72 -5.17 -5.21
CA ASN A 164 -7.05 -5.54 -4.73
C ASN A 164 -8.00 -4.33 -4.59
N HIS A 165 -7.49 -3.17 -4.16
CA HIS A 165 -8.30 -1.95 -4.04
C HIS A 165 -8.68 -1.38 -5.41
N VAL A 166 -7.72 -1.36 -6.36
CA VAL A 166 -7.99 -0.94 -7.75
C VAL A 166 -9.02 -1.86 -8.40
N ALA A 167 -8.89 -3.18 -8.24
CA ALA A 167 -9.83 -4.14 -8.79
C ALA A 167 -11.25 -3.96 -8.22
N ALA A 168 -11.37 -3.68 -6.92
CA ALA A 168 -12.65 -3.39 -6.29
C ALA A 168 -13.27 -2.08 -6.81
N ASN A 169 -12.46 -1.05 -7.05
CA ASN A 169 -12.95 0.21 -7.60
C ASN A 169 -13.37 0.08 -9.08
N LEU A 170 -12.58 -0.63 -9.89
CA LEU A 170 -12.93 -0.94 -11.28
C LEU A 170 -14.26 -1.67 -11.39
N GLU A 171 -14.46 -2.69 -10.55
CA GLU A 171 -15.73 -3.42 -10.49
C GLU A 171 -16.91 -2.48 -10.19
N TRP A 172 -16.73 -1.58 -9.22
CA TRP A 172 -17.76 -0.61 -8.87
C TRP A 172 -18.05 0.37 -10.01
N MET A 173 -17.01 0.91 -10.66
CA MET A 173 -17.15 1.85 -11.77
C MET A 173 -17.79 1.20 -13.00
N GLN A 174 -17.40 -0.03 -13.35
CA GLN A 174 -17.99 -0.79 -14.45
C GLN A 174 -19.51 -0.94 -14.29
N HIS A 175 -20.00 -1.02 -13.06
CA HIS A 175 -21.41 -1.14 -12.75
C HIS A 175 -22.16 0.18 -12.54
N THR A 176 -21.45 1.27 -12.26
CA THR A 176 -22.08 2.55 -11.89
C THR A 176 -22.03 3.57 -13.03
N TYR A 177 -20.90 3.66 -13.73
CA TYR A 177 -20.63 4.70 -14.74
C TYR A 177 -20.13 4.15 -16.07
N GLY A 178 -19.68 2.89 -16.10
CA GLY A 178 -18.89 2.36 -17.21
C GLY A 178 -17.39 2.57 -16.99
N LEU A 179 -16.58 1.98 -17.87
CA LEU A 179 -15.13 2.15 -17.91
C LEU A 179 -14.75 2.78 -19.25
N ALA A 180 -13.65 3.55 -19.27
CA ALA A 180 -13.07 4.01 -20.52
C ALA A 180 -12.71 2.82 -21.43
N ASP A 181 -12.83 3.02 -22.75
CA ASP A 181 -12.58 1.97 -23.74
C ASP A 181 -11.18 1.38 -23.64
N SER A 182 -10.18 2.21 -23.32
CA SER A 182 -8.80 1.76 -23.14
C SER A 182 -8.67 0.80 -21.95
N ALA A 183 -9.34 1.08 -20.82
CA ALA A 183 -9.37 0.18 -19.68
C ALA A 183 -10.10 -1.13 -20.00
N ASN A 184 -11.22 -1.07 -20.74
CA ASN A 184 -11.90 -2.29 -21.20
C ASN A 184 -10.99 -3.15 -22.09
N ALA A 185 -10.30 -2.55 -23.06
CA ALA A 185 -9.35 -3.26 -23.92
C ALA A 185 -8.18 -3.87 -23.12
N TYR A 186 -7.71 -3.18 -22.08
CA TYR A 186 -6.71 -3.73 -21.16
C TYR A 186 -7.23 -4.97 -20.42
N LEU A 187 -8.46 -4.94 -19.89
CA LEU A 187 -9.04 -6.10 -19.20
C LEU A 187 -9.22 -7.30 -20.15
N LEU A 188 -9.60 -7.07 -21.40
CA LEU A 188 -9.73 -8.12 -22.40
C LEU A 188 -8.38 -8.78 -22.75
N SER A 189 -7.30 -7.97 -22.80
CA SER A 189 -5.95 -8.48 -23.09
C SER A 189 -5.25 -9.09 -21.86
N HIS A 190 -5.75 -8.84 -20.65
CA HIS A 190 -5.14 -9.30 -19.39
C HIS A 190 -6.14 -10.14 -18.56
N PRO A 191 -6.42 -11.39 -18.96
CA PRO A 191 -7.48 -12.20 -18.36
C PRO A 191 -7.27 -12.47 -16.86
N GLY A 192 -6.03 -12.54 -16.38
CA GLY A 192 -5.74 -12.70 -14.95
C GLY A 192 -6.16 -11.50 -14.10
N PHE A 193 -6.07 -10.29 -14.64
CA PHE A 193 -6.51 -9.07 -13.97
C PHE A 193 -8.03 -8.91 -14.09
N ALA A 194 -8.63 -9.24 -15.24
CA ALA A 194 -10.08 -9.29 -15.41
C ALA A 194 -10.74 -10.32 -14.47
N ALA A 195 -10.12 -11.49 -14.27
CA ALA A 195 -10.57 -12.48 -13.29
C ALA A 195 -10.60 -11.91 -11.87
N LEU A 196 -9.59 -11.11 -11.48
CA LEU A 196 -9.58 -10.45 -10.17
C LEU A 196 -10.72 -9.43 -10.02
N VAL A 197 -11.00 -8.63 -11.04
CA VAL A 197 -12.15 -7.70 -11.03
C VAL A 197 -13.47 -8.47 -10.85
N ASN A 198 -13.62 -9.59 -11.55
CA ASN A 198 -14.79 -10.46 -11.42
C ASN A 198 -14.89 -11.14 -10.04
N GLU A 199 -13.78 -11.55 -9.43
CA GLU A 199 -13.76 -12.07 -8.05
C GLU A 199 -14.32 -11.03 -7.06
N LYS A 200 -13.95 -9.75 -7.21
CA LYS A 200 -14.50 -8.67 -6.37
C LYS A 200 -16.00 -8.48 -6.54
N ARG A 201 -16.52 -8.71 -7.75
CA ARG A 201 -17.97 -8.74 -8.00
C ARG A 201 -18.65 -9.85 -7.22
N TYR A 202 -18.11 -11.06 -7.27
CA TYR A 202 -18.65 -12.21 -6.53
C TYR A 202 -18.63 -11.96 -5.01
N GLU A 203 -17.52 -11.45 -4.47
CA GLU A 203 -17.41 -11.08 -3.06
C GLU A 203 -18.49 -10.06 -2.64
N ARG A 204 -18.74 -9.03 -3.46
CA ARG A 204 -19.75 -8.00 -3.19
C ARG A 204 -21.16 -8.59 -3.16
N ILE A 205 -21.50 -9.42 -4.14
CA ILE A 205 -22.80 -10.11 -4.22
C ILE A 205 -23.01 -11.00 -2.99
N GLN A 206 -22.01 -11.77 -2.58
CA GLN A 206 -22.10 -12.63 -1.40
C GLN A 206 -22.29 -11.81 -0.12
N LYS A 207 -21.53 -10.72 0.06
CA LYS A 207 -21.71 -9.80 1.21
C LYS A 207 -23.10 -9.19 1.23
N GLN A 208 -23.67 -8.83 0.07
CA GLN A 208 -25.02 -8.29 0.00
C GLN A 208 -26.09 -9.34 0.32
N LYS A 209 -25.94 -10.57 -0.17
CA LYS A 209 -26.82 -11.70 0.18
C LYS A 209 -26.78 -12.00 1.68
N ALA A 210 -25.59 -12.05 2.28
CA ALA A 210 -25.42 -12.27 3.72
C ALA A 210 -26.07 -11.16 4.56
N LYS A 211 -25.88 -9.88 4.18
CA LYS A 211 -26.54 -8.75 4.86
C LYS A 211 -28.07 -8.84 4.79
N ARG A 212 -28.63 -9.21 3.63
CA ARG A 212 -30.08 -9.39 3.47
C ARG A 212 -30.60 -10.57 4.30
N ALA A 213 -29.85 -11.68 4.37
CA ALA A 213 -30.20 -12.82 5.21
C ALA A 213 -30.20 -12.43 6.70
N ALA A 214 -29.18 -11.70 7.16
CA ALA A 214 -29.10 -11.19 8.53
C ALA A 214 -30.25 -10.22 8.86
N ALA A 215 -30.57 -9.28 7.96
CA ALA A 215 -31.69 -8.36 8.14
C ALA A 215 -33.04 -9.08 8.22
N LYS A 216 -33.24 -10.15 7.43
CA LYS A 216 -34.44 -11.01 7.53
C LYS A 216 -34.50 -11.74 8.86
N ALA A 217 -33.40 -12.33 9.33
CA ALA A 217 -33.36 -13.05 10.61
C ALA A 217 -33.68 -12.16 11.83
N VAL A 218 -33.24 -10.90 11.82
CA VAL A 218 -33.57 -9.91 12.87
C VAL A 218 -35.06 -9.55 12.86
N ASN A 219 -35.70 -9.46 11.68
CA ASN A 219 -37.11 -9.13 11.57
C ASN A 219 -38.05 -10.29 11.98
N THR A 220 -37.57 -11.54 11.91
CA THR A 220 -38.32 -12.73 12.38
C THR A 220 -38.28 -12.91 13.91
N GLN A 221 -37.43 -12.17 14.62
CA GLN A 221 -37.26 -12.27 16.09
C GLN A 221 -38.01 -11.20 16.89
N VAL A 222 -38.75 -10.29 16.25
CA VAL A 222 -39.67 -9.41 16.98
C VAL A 222 -40.97 -10.16 17.21
N PRO A 223 -41.27 -10.64 18.44
CA PRO A 223 -42.58 -11.22 18.71
C PRO A 223 -43.61 -10.12 18.46
N THR A 224 -44.60 -10.42 17.61
CA THR A 224 -45.80 -9.61 17.47
C THR A 224 -46.53 -9.64 18.80
N ALA A 225 -46.20 -8.69 19.68
CA ALA A 225 -46.98 -8.39 20.87
C ALA A 225 -48.35 -7.91 20.37
N ARG A 226 -49.29 -8.85 20.23
CA ARG A 226 -50.71 -8.56 20.04
C ARG A 226 -51.15 -7.82 21.31
N TYR A 227 -51.28 -6.51 21.20
CA TYR A 227 -52.01 -5.70 22.17
C TYR A 227 -53.44 -6.24 22.23
N GLY A 228 -53.74 -7.00 23.28
CA GLY A 228 -55.10 -7.31 23.66
C GLY A 228 -55.73 -6.04 24.22
N TYR A 229 -56.57 -5.39 23.42
CA TYR A 229 -57.52 -4.42 23.95
C TYR A 229 -58.54 -5.17 24.80
N ARG A 230 -58.61 -4.82 26.09
CA ARG A 230 -59.77 -5.06 26.95
C ARG A 230 -60.76 -3.93 26.76
#